data_AF-A0A4R6PW20-F1
#
_entry.id   AF-A0A4R6PW20-F1
#
_cell.length_a   1.000
_cell.length_b   1.000
_cell.length_c   1.000
_cell.angle_alpha   90.00
_cell.angle_beta   90.00
_cell.angle_gamma   90.00
#
_symmetry.space_group_name_H-M   'P 1'
#
loop_
_entity.id
_entity.type
_entity.pdbx_description
1 polymer ?
#
loop_
_entity_poly.entity_id
_entity_poly.type
_entity_poly.pdbx_seq_one_letter_code
_entity_poly.pdbx_strand_id
1 'polypeptide(L)'
;MRICLIAAALIALPALSACGSEEPAVTQAELSKSLQDKGLKDVSLADCAAQVFLDSGMSQDGLRVMVANGQAGDQAKELNEEDAAKVGAAQAKIAAECVKLGG
;
A
#
# COMPACT_ATOMS: atom_id res chain seq x y z
N MET A 1 20.01 -26.78 40.81
CA MET A 1 19.55 -27.78 39.80
C MET A 1 18.03 -27.64 39.73
N ARG A 2 17.38 -27.15 38.67
CA ARG A 2 17.53 -27.43 37.24
C ARG A 2 17.42 -26.13 36.43
N ILE A 3 18.27 -26.06 35.41
CA ILE A 3 18.46 -24.93 34.50
C ILE A 3 17.67 -25.26 33.23
N CYS A 4 16.68 -24.44 32.88
CA CYS A 4 16.15 -24.38 31.52
C CYS A 4 16.80 -23.18 30.83
N LEU A 5 17.58 -23.48 29.79
CA LEU A 5 18.39 -22.56 29.00
C LEU A 5 17.70 -22.32 27.64
N ILE A 6 17.82 -21.07 27.15
CA ILE A 6 17.70 -20.59 25.74
C ILE A 6 16.24 -20.30 25.32
N ALA A 7 15.85 -19.15 24.76
CA ALA A 7 16.53 -18.33 23.76
C ALA A 7 16.36 -16.81 23.95
N ALA A 8 17.43 -16.08 23.63
CA ALA A 8 17.44 -14.65 23.41
C ALA A 8 16.82 -14.27 22.06
N ALA A 9 16.51 -12.98 21.92
CA ALA A 9 16.13 -12.21 20.73
C ALA A 9 14.61 -12.08 20.47
N LEU A 10 14.03 -10.96 20.92
CA LEU A 10 13.65 -9.87 20.01
C LEU A 10 13.35 -8.61 20.82
N ILE A 11 14.03 -7.55 20.40
CA ILE A 11 13.91 -6.18 20.86
C ILE A 11 12.65 -5.57 20.22
N ALA A 12 12.00 -4.66 20.95
CA ALA A 12 11.02 -3.68 20.45
C ALA A 12 9.71 -4.22 19.87
N LEU A 13 8.66 -4.22 20.69
CA LEU A 13 7.59 -3.19 20.69
C LEU A 13 6.39 -3.81 21.41
N PRO A 14 5.88 -3.24 22.52
CA PRO A 14 4.51 -3.51 22.90
C PRO A 14 3.65 -2.75 21.89
N ALA A 15 3.47 -3.30 20.69
CA ALA A 15 2.39 -2.88 19.78
C ALA A 15 1.04 -3.38 20.33
N LEU A 16 0.82 -3.15 21.62
CA LEU A 16 -0.39 -3.47 22.38
C LEU A 16 -1.17 -2.17 22.66
N SER A 17 -1.20 -1.27 21.67
CA SER A 17 -2.01 -0.06 21.66
C SER A 17 -2.59 0.17 20.26
N ALA A 18 -3.28 -0.84 19.74
CA ALA A 18 -4.24 -0.70 18.65
C ALA A 18 -5.43 -1.63 18.95
N CYS A 19 -6.00 -1.47 20.15
CA CYS A 19 -7.34 -1.95 20.49
C CYS A 19 -8.29 -0.75 20.45
N GLY A 20 -8.36 -0.12 19.29
CA GLY A 20 -9.38 0.84 18.90
C GLY A 20 -9.86 0.37 17.53
N SER A 21 -11.16 0.42 17.28
CA SER A 21 -11.79 0.00 16.04
C SER A 21 -11.42 0.93 14.87
N GLU A 22 -10.13 1.05 14.56
CA GLU A 22 -9.60 1.69 13.37
C GLU A 22 -9.30 0.56 12.38
N GLU A 23 -9.91 0.65 11.21
CA GLU A 23 -9.65 -0.32 10.16
C GLU A 23 -8.15 -0.35 9.84
N PRO A 24 -7.59 -1.54 9.55
CA PRO A 24 -6.17 -1.68 9.29
C PRO A 24 -5.73 -0.72 8.19
N ALA A 25 -4.58 -0.09 8.42
CA ALA A 25 -3.95 0.80 7.46
C ALA A 25 -3.67 0.04 6.16
N VAL A 26 -3.99 0.66 5.02
CA VAL A 26 -3.60 0.11 3.71
C VAL A 26 -2.09 0.07 3.62
N THR A 27 -1.54 -1.09 3.27
CA THR A 27 -0.10 -1.32 3.17
C THR A 27 0.34 -1.41 1.72
N GLN A 28 1.66 -1.34 1.49
CA GLN A 28 2.24 -1.53 0.16
C GLN A 28 1.85 -2.88 -0.44
N ALA A 29 1.85 -3.93 0.38
CA ALA A 29 1.52 -5.28 -0.05
C ALA A 29 0.05 -5.38 -0.51
N GLU A 30 -0.88 -4.73 0.20
CA GLU A 30 -2.29 -4.69 -0.17
C GLU A 30 -2.51 -3.90 -1.47
N LEU A 31 -1.80 -2.78 -1.66
CA LEU A 31 -1.80 -2.00 -2.90
C LEU A 31 -1.26 -2.79 -4.08
N SER A 32 -0.08 -3.40 -3.93
CA SER A 32 0.54 -4.20 -4.98
C SER A 32 -0.36 -5.38 -5.36
N LYS A 33 -0.92 -6.08 -4.37
CA LYS A 33 -1.86 -7.18 -4.60
C LYS A 33 -3.10 -6.71 -5.36
N SER A 34 -3.71 -5.59 -4.96
CA SER A 34 -4.86 -5.03 -5.67
C SER A 34 -4.53 -4.64 -7.12
N LEU A 35 -3.35 -4.07 -7.36
CA LEU A 35 -2.87 -3.76 -8.70
C LEU A 35 -2.70 -5.03 -9.55
N GLN A 36 -2.16 -6.09 -8.96
CA GLN A 36 -2.04 -7.40 -9.61
C GLN A 36 -3.40 -8.00 -9.93
N ASP A 37 -4.34 -7.95 -8.98
CA ASP A 37 -5.73 -8.42 -9.16
C ASP A 37 -6.46 -7.63 -10.26
N LYS A 38 -6.12 -6.34 -10.43
CA LYS A 38 -6.62 -5.48 -11.52
C LYS A 38 -5.95 -5.75 -12.88
N GLY A 39 -4.99 -6.68 -12.95
CA GLY A 39 -4.39 -7.15 -14.20
C GLY A 39 -2.93 -6.75 -14.42
N LEU A 40 -2.28 -6.09 -13.44
CA LEU A 40 -0.86 -5.78 -13.49
C LEU A 40 -0.04 -7.04 -13.18
N LYS A 41 0.28 -7.81 -14.22
CA LYS A 41 0.92 -9.13 -14.06
C LYS A 41 2.35 -9.10 -13.54
N ASP A 42 3.02 -7.96 -13.67
CA ASP A 42 4.39 -7.80 -13.22
C ASP A 42 4.42 -7.37 -11.76
N VAL A 43 4.95 -8.24 -10.90
CA VAL A 43 5.01 -8.03 -9.46
C VAL A 43 5.93 -6.85 -9.11
N SER A 44 7.04 -6.69 -9.83
CA SER A 44 8.00 -5.59 -9.59
C SER A 44 7.38 -4.25 -9.96
N LEU A 45 6.64 -4.20 -11.06
CA LEU A 45 5.86 -3.04 -11.48
C LEU A 45 4.75 -2.72 -10.46
N ALA A 46 4.05 -3.72 -9.94
CA ALA A 46 3.00 -3.57 -8.94
C ALA A 46 3.53 -3.07 -7.59
N ASP A 47 4.66 -3.61 -7.14
CA ASP A 47 5.32 -3.19 -5.90
C ASP A 47 5.86 -1.76 -6.01
N CYS A 48 6.44 -1.40 -7.16
CA CYS A 48 6.90 -0.04 -7.44
C CYS A 48 5.73 0.94 -7.47
N ALA A 49 4.65 0.60 -8.16
CA ALA A 49 3.45 1.43 -8.22
C ALA A 49 2.83 1.64 -6.84
N ALA A 50 2.71 0.58 -6.05
CA ALA A 50 2.23 0.64 -4.67
C ALA A 50 3.09 1.58 -3.80
N GLN A 51 4.42 1.54 -3.97
CA GLN A 51 5.33 2.40 -3.23
C GLN A 51 5.15 3.87 -3.60
N VAL A 52 5.02 4.18 -4.89
CA VAL A 52 4.79 5.56 -5.34
C VAL A 52 3.48 6.13 -4.81
N PHE A 53 2.41 5.32 -4.71
CA PHE A 53 1.15 5.78 -4.11
C PHE A 53 1.29 6.09 -2.62
N LEU A 54 2.04 5.27 -1.86
CA LEU A 54 2.32 5.56 -0.45
C LEU A 54 3.19 6.81 -0.28
N ASP A 55 4.23 6.94 -1.11
CA ASP A 55 5.16 8.08 -1.06
C ASP A 55 4.52 9.39 -1.55
N SER A 56 3.42 9.31 -2.30
CA SER A 56 2.67 10.49 -2.76
C SER A 56 1.98 11.26 -1.64
N GLY A 57 1.90 10.67 -0.43
CA GLY A 57 1.24 11.26 0.72
C GLY A 57 -0.28 11.25 0.63
N MET A 58 -0.86 10.28 -0.10
CA MET A 58 -2.30 10.04 -0.14
C MET A 58 -2.84 9.71 1.25
N SER A 59 -4.09 10.08 1.48
CA SER A 59 -4.80 9.67 2.69
C SER A 59 -5.04 8.15 2.71
N GLN A 60 -5.18 7.59 3.91
CA GLN A 60 -5.51 6.17 4.07
C GLN A 60 -6.86 5.81 3.44
N ASP A 61 -7.83 6.74 3.43
CA ASP A 61 -9.12 6.56 2.77
C ASP A 61 -8.96 6.51 1.25
N GLY A 62 -8.14 7.39 0.68
CA GLY A 62 -7.83 7.37 -0.74
C GLY A 62 -7.09 6.09 -1.16
N LEU A 63 -6.15 5.62 -0.35
CA LEU A 63 -5.48 4.34 -0.59
C LEU A 63 -6.46 3.16 -0.48
N ARG A 64 -7.45 3.25 0.42
CA ARG A 64 -8.52 2.25 0.59
C ARG A 64 -9.39 2.16 -0.66
N VAL A 65 -9.72 3.30 -1.26
CA VAL A 65 -10.40 3.39 -2.56
C VAL A 65 -9.55 2.77 -3.67
N MET A 66 -8.23 3.00 -3.67
CA MET A 66 -7.33 2.42 -4.69
C MET A 66 -7.25 0.90 -4.61
N VAL A 67 -7.22 0.33 -3.39
CA VAL A 67 -7.21 -1.13 -3.19
C VAL A 67 -8.57 -1.78 -3.35
N ALA A 68 -9.65 -1.01 -3.24
CA ALA A 68 -10.99 -1.52 -3.47
C ALA A 68 -11.10 -2.10 -4.89
N ASN A 69 -11.73 -3.27 -5.00
CA ASN A 69 -11.97 -3.97 -6.26
C ASN A 69 -13.07 -3.32 -7.13
N GLY A 70 -13.20 -1.98 -7.07
CA GLY A 70 -14.09 -1.20 -7.91
C GLY A 70 -13.51 -0.91 -9.29
N GLN A 71 -14.36 -0.53 -10.24
CA GLN A 71 -13.95 -0.07 -11.56
C GLN A 71 -13.16 1.24 -11.43
N ALA A 72 -12.04 1.37 -12.14
CA ALA A 72 -11.12 2.52 -12.03
C ALA A 72 -11.78 3.91 -12.24
N GLY A 73 -12.94 3.96 -12.91
CA GLY A 73 -13.71 5.19 -13.11
C GLY A 73 -14.50 5.67 -11.88
N ASP A 74 -14.95 4.77 -11.01
CA ASP A 74 -15.66 5.14 -9.78
C ASP A 74 -14.68 5.58 -8.68
N GLN A 75 -13.49 4.99 -8.65
CA GLN A 75 -12.44 5.31 -7.68
C GLN A 75 -12.05 6.79 -7.73
N ALA A 76 -11.92 7.37 -8.93
CA ALA A 76 -11.62 8.79 -9.12
C ALA A 76 -12.73 9.73 -8.59
N LYS A 77 -13.96 9.23 -8.46
CA LYS A 77 -15.12 9.97 -7.93
C LYS A 77 -15.25 9.84 -6.42
N GLU A 78 -14.71 8.76 -5.85
CA GLU A 78 -14.66 8.52 -4.40
C GLU A 78 -13.44 9.17 -3.73
N LEU A 79 -12.40 9.50 -4.51
CA LEU A 79 -11.26 10.29 -4.04
C LEU A 79 -11.67 11.75 -3.84
N ASN A 80 -11.14 12.37 -2.77
CA ASN A 80 -11.21 13.81 -2.61
C ASN A 80 -10.28 14.52 -3.63
N GLU A 81 -10.47 15.83 -3.84
CA GLU A 81 -9.69 16.59 -4.83
C GLU A 81 -8.18 16.54 -4.59
N GLU A 82 -7.75 16.50 -3.32
CA GLU A 82 -6.34 16.45 -2.95
C GLU A 82 -5.69 15.11 -3.32
N ASP A 83 -6.36 14.00 -2.99
CA ASP A 83 -5.91 12.65 -3.31
C ASP A 83 -6.01 12.39 -4.82
N ALA A 84 -7.00 12.94 -5.52
CA ALA A 84 -7.08 12.84 -6.97
C ALA A 84 -5.86 13.49 -7.66
N ALA A 85 -5.41 14.66 -7.19
CA ALA A 85 -4.20 15.30 -7.69
C ALA A 85 -2.94 14.46 -7.41
N LYS A 86 -2.84 13.88 -6.20
CA LYS A 86 -1.73 12.99 -5.82
C LYS A 86 -1.72 11.70 -6.63
N VAL A 87 -2.87 11.10 -6.91
CA VAL A 87 -2.99 9.94 -7.80
C VAL A 87 -2.48 10.27 -9.20
N GLY A 88 -2.87 11.42 -9.76
CA GLY A 88 -2.37 11.85 -11.07
C GLY A 88 -0.85 12.01 -11.09
N ALA A 89 -0.27 12.66 -10.07
CA ALA A 89 1.17 12.81 -9.94
C ALA A 89 1.90 11.47 -9.72
N ALA A 90 1.32 10.59 -8.91
CA ALA A 90 1.82 9.23 -8.66
C ALA A 90 1.82 8.41 -9.96
N GLN A 91 0.74 8.42 -10.73
CA GLN A 91 0.67 7.72 -12.01
C GLN A 91 1.72 8.22 -13.01
N ALA A 92 1.98 9.53 -13.06
CA ALA A 92 3.04 10.09 -13.90
C ALA A 92 4.43 9.56 -13.49
N LYS A 93 4.71 9.47 -12.18
CA LYS A 93 5.95 8.87 -11.66
C LYS A 93 6.03 7.37 -11.96
N ILE A 94 4.94 6.63 -11.79
CA ILE A 94 4.86 5.20 -12.10
C ILE A 94 5.19 4.95 -13.58
N ALA A 95 4.64 5.76 -14.48
CA ALA A 95 4.94 5.65 -15.91
C ALA A 95 6.41 6.00 -16.22
N ALA A 96 7.02 6.94 -15.50
CA ALA A 96 8.40 7.37 -15.73
C ALA A 96 9.44 6.40 -15.14
N GLU A 97 9.15 5.80 -13.98
CA GLU A 97 10.09 5.03 -13.17
C GLU A 97 9.76 3.54 -13.14
N CYS A 98 8.49 3.19 -12.90
CA CYS A 98 8.09 1.80 -12.71
C CYS A 98 7.88 1.03 -14.02
N VAL A 99 7.39 1.67 -15.10
CA VAL A 99 7.16 0.99 -16.40
C VAL A 99 8.43 0.37 -16.99
N LYS A 100 9.61 0.87 -16.62
CA LYS A 100 10.91 0.31 -17.00
C LYS A 100 11.21 -1.04 -16.34
N LEU A 101 10.51 -1.38 -15.25
CA LEU A 101 10.71 -2.61 -14.48
C LEU A 101 9.83 -3.77 -14.98
N GLY A 102 8.73 -3.48 -15.69
CA GLY A 102 7.77 -4.48 -16.18
C GLY A 102 7.97 -4.92 -17.63
N GLY A 103 9.20 -4.81 -18.15
CA GLY A 103 9.57 -5.12 -19.54
C GLY A 103 10.58 -6.25 -19.64
#